data_AF-A0A532CLQ7-F1
#
_entry.id   AF-A0A532CLQ7-F1
#
_cell.length_a   1.000
_cell.length_b   1.000
_cell.length_c   1.000
_cell.angle_alpha   90.00
_cell.angle_beta   90.00
_cell.angle_gamma   90.00
#
_symmetry.space_group_name_H-M   'P 1'
#
loop_
_entity.id
_entity.type
_entity.pdbx_description
1 polymer ?
#
loop_
_entity_poly.entity_id
_entity_poly.type
_entity_poly.pdbx_seq_one_letter_code
_entity_poly.pdbx_strand_id
1 'polypeptide(L)'
;MLKITPQRDAARSSVSLVVEGRLAGLWVEELNAYCRKMSEDHERCTVIDLTGVTFIDADGKALLAGLWRQGAELRASGCLTKCVVEEITRLDRCESSKKNCDKRTLSVTEDES
;
A
#
# COMPACT_ATOMS: atom_id res chain seq x y z
N MET A 1 6.62 14.29 -10.82
CA MET A 1 6.03 15.21 -9.84
C MET A 1 4.78 14.57 -9.30
N LEU A 2 4.58 14.66 -7.98
CA LEU A 2 3.41 14.14 -7.27
C LEU A 2 2.69 15.31 -6.60
N LYS A 3 1.36 15.27 -6.60
CA LYS A 3 0.51 16.17 -5.82
C LYS A 3 -0.33 15.32 -4.87
N ILE A 4 -0.36 15.74 -3.61
CA ILE A 4 -1.06 15.05 -2.52
C ILE A 4 -2.07 16.04 -1.94
N THR A 5 -3.36 15.70 -1.98
CA THR A 5 -4.43 16.57 -1.47
C THR A 5 -5.23 15.82 -0.40
N PRO A 6 -5.15 16.22 0.87
CA PRO A 6 -6.01 15.66 1.92
C PRO A 6 -7.42 16.25 1.82
N GLN A 7 -8.41 15.39 1.85
CA GLN A 7 -9.83 15.71 1.93
C GLN A 7 -10.38 15.12 3.24
N ARG A 8 -10.59 15.99 4.23
CA ARG A 8 -11.14 15.62 5.52
C ARG A 8 -12.66 15.67 5.46
N ASP A 9 -13.28 14.57 5.84
CA ASP A 9 -14.71 14.55 6.13
C ASP A 9 -14.90 14.83 7.64
N ALA A 10 -15.37 16.04 7.95
CA ALA A 10 -15.62 16.48 9.31
C ALA A 10 -16.73 15.68 10.02
N ALA A 11 -17.62 15.01 9.28
CA ALA A 11 -18.72 14.23 9.85
C ALA A 11 -18.31 12.80 10.22
N ARG A 12 -17.25 12.25 9.63
CA ARG A 12 -16.84 10.83 9.82
C ARG A 12 -15.47 10.64 10.45
N SER A 13 -14.75 11.72 10.78
CA SER A 13 -13.35 11.66 11.26
C SER A 13 -12.45 10.81 10.34
N SER A 14 -12.81 10.75 9.06
CA SER A 14 -12.11 9.98 8.04
C SER A 14 -11.42 10.94 7.09
N VAL A 15 -10.17 10.65 6.75
CA VAL A 15 -9.44 11.43 5.75
C VAL A 15 -9.26 10.62 4.48
N SER A 16 -9.62 11.25 3.38
CA SER A 16 -9.36 10.74 2.03
C SER A 16 -8.19 11.51 1.41
N LEU A 17 -7.41 10.82 0.59
CA LEU A 17 -6.16 11.32 0.06
C LEU A 17 -6.22 11.25 -1.45
N VAL A 18 -6.25 12.39 -2.13
CA VAL A 18 -6.21 12.44 -3.59
C VAL A 18 -4.76 12.58 -4.03
N VAL A 19 -4.29 11.58 -4.77
CA VAL A 19 -2.92 11.49 -5.27
C VAL A 19 -2.94 11.67 -6.79
N GLU A 20 -2.17 12.62 -7.29
CA GLU A 20 -2.10 12.95 -8.71
C GLU A 20 -0.64 12.98 -9.20
N GLY A 21 -0.39 12.54 -10.44
CA GLY A 21 0.94 12.55 -11.05
C GLY A 21 1.67 11.21 -10.95
N ARG A 22 2.99 11.24 -10.71
CA ARG A 22 3.84 10.02 -10.71
C ARG A 22 4.17 9.59 -9.29
N LEU A 23 3.73 8.40 -8.89
CA LEU A 23 4.08 7.75 -7.64
C LEU A 23 5.31 6.86 -7.87
N ALA A 24 6.50 7.46 -7.83
CA ALA A 24 7.75 6.76 -8.07
C ALA A 24 8.95 7.45 -7.40
N GLY A 25 9.96 6.67 -7.03
CA GLY A 25 11.16 7.13 -6.35
C GLY A 25 10.85 7.93 -5.09
N LEU A 26 11.43 9.13 -4.96
CA LEU A 26 11.27 10.02 -3.80
C LEU A 26 9.81 10.30 -3.43
N TRP A 27 8.90 10.31 -4.41
CA TRP A 27 7.48 10.57 -4.16
C TRP A 27 6.77 9.46 -3.38
N VAL A 28 7.32 8.24 -3.41
CA VAL A 28 6.86 7.12 -2.59
C VAL A 28 7.18 7.39 -1.12
N GLU A 29 8.41 7.84 -0.83
CA GLU A 29 8.84 8.18 0.52
C GLU A 29 8.02 9.33 1.11
N GLU A 30 7.75 10.37 0.32
CA GLU A 30 6.93 11.51 0.72
C GLU A 30 5.49 11.09 1.07
N LEU A 31 4.85 10.27 0.23
CA LEU A 31 3.51 9.77 0.51
C LEU A 31 3.50 8.91 1.79
N ASN A 32 4.50 8.05 1.97
CA ASN A 32 4.62 7.22 3.16
C ASN A 32 4.80 8.06 4.43
N ALA A 33 5.69 9.07 4.40
CA ALA A 33 5.91 9.97 5.52
C ALA A 33 4.63 10.76 5.86
N TYR A 34 3.88 11.19 4.85
CA TYR A 34 2.61 11.87 5.04
C TYR A 34 1.57 10.96 5.73
N CYS A 35 1.38 9.73 5.23
CA CYS A 35 0.46 8.76 5.83
C CYS A 35 0.85 8.37 7.26
N ARG A 36 2.16 8.24 7.53
CA ARG A 36 2.67 7.96 8.89
C ARG A 36 2.33 9.09 9.85
N LYS A 37 2.56 10.35 9.45
CA LYS A 37 2.22 11.52 10.26
C LYS A 37 0.73 11.61 10.59
N MET A 38 -0.14 11.32 9.61
CA MET A 38 -1.58 11.29 9.86
C MET A 38 -1.96 10.19 10.87
N SER A 39 -1.30 9.04 10.80
CA SER A 39 -1.53 7.94 11.74
C SER A 39 -1.13 8.32 13.18
N GLU A 40 -0.04 9.08 13.35
CA GLU A 40 0.39 9.65 14.64
C GLU A 40 -0.66 10.64 15.19
N ASP A 41 -1.27 11.44 14.30
CA ASP A 41 -2.34 12.40 14.63
C ASP A 41 -3.71 11.71 14.88
N HIS A 42 -3.76 10.38 14.96
CA HIS A 42 -4.98 9.57 15.12
C HIS A 42 -5.99 9.73 13.98
N GLU A 43 -5.57 10.31 12.85
CA GLU A 43 -6.35 10.42 11.63
C GLU A 43 -6.16 9.17 10.78
N ARG A 44 -7.21 8.36 10.64
CA ARG A 44 -7.14 7.18 9.76
C ARG A 44 -7.31 7.62 8.30
N CYS A 45 -6.26 7.41 7.51
CA CYS A 45 -6.36 7.50 6.06
C CYS A 45 -7.27 6.36 5.57
N THR A 46 -8.51 6.70 5.26
CA THR A 46 -9.55 5.70 4.98
C THR A 46 -9.64 5.40 3.48
N VAL A 47 -9.35 6.38 2.63
CA VAL A 47 -9.43 6.25 1.18
C VAL A 47 -8.25 6.94 0.50
N ILE A 48 -7.62 6.28 -0.46
CA ILE A 48 -6.57 6.84 -1.32
C ILE A 48 -7.08 6.82 -2.75
N ASP A 49 -7.37 7.99 -3.32
CA ASP A 49 -7.80 8.16 -4.70
C ASP A 49 -6.59 8.32 -5.62
N LEU A 50 -6.39 7.31 -6.46
CA LEU A 50 -5.33 7.19 -7.45
C LEU A 50 -5.82 7.58 -8.85
N THR A 51 -6.99 8.18 -9.01
CA THR A 51 -7.57 8.56 -10.31
C THR A 51 -6.64 9.47 -11.11
N GLY A 52 -5.94 10.41 -10.46
CA GLY A 52 -5.00 11.31 -11.13
C GLY A 52 -3.58 10.74 -11.30
N VAL A 53 -3.33 9.50 -10.88
CA VAL A 53 -1.99 8.89 -10.98
C VAL A 53 -1.74 8.38 -12.40
N THR A 54 -0.63 8.80 -12.98
CA THR A 54 -0.23 8.47 -14.36
C THR A 54 0.88 7.43 -14.43
N PHE A 55 1.58 7.16 -13.32
CA PHE A 55 2.66 6.19 -13.26
C PHE A 55 2.90 5.71 -11.82
N ILE A 56 3.18 4.41 -11.67
CA ILE A 56 3.50 3.76 -10.39
C ILE A 56 4.69 2.82 -10.63
N ASP A 57 5.75 2.93 -9.83
CA ASP A 57 6.88 1.98 -9.84
C ASP A 57 6.70 0.85 -8.81
N ALA A 58 7.69 -0.05 -8.71
CA ALA A 58 7.63 -1.19 -7.81
C ALA A 58 7.47 -0.77 -6.34
N ASP A 59 8.21 0.26 -5.91
CA ASP A 59 8.15 0.77 -4.53
C ASP A 59 6.80 1.43 -4.24
N GLY A 60 6.26 2.18 -5.21
CA GLY A 60 4.91 2.74 -5.14
C GLY A 60 3.84 1.66 -4.99
N LYS A 61 3.95 0.55 -5.73
CA LYS A 61 3.04 -0.60 -5.55
C LYS A 61 3.16 -1.20 -4.15
N ALA A 62 4.38 -1.41 -3.66
CA ALA A 62 4.62 -1.98 -2.33
C ALA A 62 4.05 -1.09 -1.21
N LEU A 63 4.20 0.23 -1.34
CA LEU A 63 3.59 1.20 -0.42
C LEU A 63 2.06 1.09 -0.42
N LEU A 64 1.43 1.10 -1.59
CA LEU A 64 -0.03 0.99 -1.71
C LEU A 64 -0.55 -0.32 -1.13
N ALA A 65 0.18 -1.43 -1.32
CA ALA A 65 -0.16 -2.71 -0.70
C ALA A 65 -0.06 -2.67 0.84
N GLY A 66 0.96 -2.00 1.37
CA GLY A 66 1.09 -1.77 2.81
C GLY A 66 -0.07 -0.96 3.38
N LEU A 67 -0.46 0.11 2.71
CA LEU A 67 -1.59 0.97 3.12
C LEU A 67 -2.92 0.21 3.04
N TRP A 68 -3.12 -0.59 2.00
CA TRP A 68 -4.30 -1.46 1.88
C TRP A 68 -4.39 -2.47 3.04
N ARG A 69 -3.27 -3.11 3.41
CA ARG A 69 -3.20 -4.03 4.56
C ARG A 69 -3.45 -3.35 5.91
N GLN A 70 -3.22 -2.04 6.00
CA GLN A 70 -3.55 -1.24 7.18
C GLN A 70 -5.04 -0.83 7.22
N GLY A 71 -5.81 -1.18 6.19
CA GLY A 71 -7.25 -0.93 6.10
C GLY A 71 -7.62 0.30 5.27
N ALA A 72 -6.68 0.90 4.53
CA ALA A 72 -7.00 1.98 3.59
C ALA A 72 -7.68 1.41 2.33
N GLU A 73 -8.73 2.06 1.85
CA GLU A 73 -9.37 1.73 0.58
C GLU A 73 -8.62 2.39 -0.59
N LEU A 74 -8.29 1.64 -1.64
CA LEU A 74 -7.66 2.18 -2.84
C LEU A 74 -8.71 2.42 -3.92
N ARG A 75 -8.94 3.68 -4.30
CA ARG A 75 -9.85 4.06 -5.37
C ARG A 75 -9.06 4.33 -6.64
N ALA A 76 -9.42 3.67 -7.73
CA ALA A 76 -8.81 3.87 -9.04
C ALA A 76 -9.87 3.88 -10.15
N SER A 77 -9.72 4.80 -11.11
CA SER A 77 -10.63 4.92 -12.25
C SER A 77 -9.97 4.62 -13.60
N GLY A 78 -8.67 4.87 -13.74
CA GLY A 78 -7.88 4.61 -14.95
C GLY A 78 -7.43 3.15 -15.10
N CYS A 79 -7.20 2.69 -16.34
CA CYS A 79 -6.83 1.29 -16.62
C CYS A 79 -5.53 0.86 -15.92
N LEU A 80 -4.49 1.72 -15.93
CA LEU A 80 -3.22 1.45 -15.26
C LEU A 80 -3.43 1.27 -13.75
N THR A 81 -4.08 2.24 -13.11
CA THR A 81 -4.25 2.27 -11.66
C THR A 81 -5.21 1.19 -11.19
N LYS A 82 -6.25 0.86 -11.95
CA LYS A 82 -7.13 -0.29 -11.70
C LYS A 82 -6.36 -1.61 -11.74
N CYS A 83 -5.52 -1.84 -12.75
CA CYS A 83 -4.72 -3.06 -12.84
C CYS A 83 -3.84 -3.25 -11.58
N VAL A 84 -3.20 -2.18 -11.13
CA VAL A 84 -2.39 -2.20 -9.90
C VAL A 84 -3.23 -2.46 -8.65
N VAL A 85 -4.37 -1.78 -8.49
CA VAL A 85 -5.26 -2.00 -7.33
C VAL A 85 -5.83 -3.42 -7.33
N GLU A 86 -6.19 -3.96 -8.49
CA GLU A 86 -6.64 -5.34 -8.62
C GLU A 86 -5.53 -6.35 -8.26
N GLU A 87 -4.29 -6.10 -8.68
CA GLU A 87 -3.13 -6.92 -8.30
C GLU A 87 -2.97 -6.94 -6.77
N ILE A 88 -2.97 -5.77 -6.13
CA ILE A 88 -2.83 -5.62 -4.67
C ILE A 88 -3.96 -6.35 -3.93
N THR A 89 -5.21 -6.10 -4.33
CA THR A 89 -6.39 -6.67 -3.66
C THR A 89 -6.57 -8.18 -3.92
N ARG A 90 -6.05 -8.72 -5.03
CA ARG A 90 -6.04 -10.17 -5.29
C ARG A 90 -5.00 -10.90 -4.45
N LEU A 91 -3.83 -10.29 -4.20
CA LEU A 91 -2.76 -10.94 -3.41
C LEU A 91 -3.22 -11.25 -1.98
N ASP A 92 -3.98 -10.36 -1.35
CA ASP A 92 -4.54 -10.61 -0.01
C ASP A 92 -5.52 -11.81 0.05
N ARG A 93 -6.16 -12.17 -1.07
CA ARG A 93 -7.01 -13.37 -1.15
C ARG A 93 -6.20 -14.69 -1.18
N CYS A 94 -4.92 -14.64 -1.55
CA CYS A 94 -4.04 -15.82 -1.58
C CYS A 94 -3.07 -15.91 -0.40
N GLU A 95 -2.74 -14.79 0.25
CA GLU A 95 -1.85 -14.75 1.43
C GLU A 95 -2.50 -15.33 2.71
N SER A 96 -3.78 -15.71 2.67
CA SER A 96 -4.38 -16.54 3.74
C SER A 96 -3.91 -18.00 3.71
N SER A 97 -3.31 -18.48 2.61
CA SER A 97 -2.96 -19.89 2.41
C SER A 97 -1.45 -20.21 2.48
N LYS A 98 -0.56 -19.22 2.69
CA LYS A 98 0.91 -19.43 2.66
C LYS A 98 1.58 -19.71 4.00
N LYS A 99 0.84 -19.70 5.10
CA LYS A 99 1.34 -20.13 6.42
C LYS A 99 1.40 -21.65 6.57
N ASN A 100 2.07 -22.35 5.64
CA ASN A 100 2.56 -23.72 5.87
C ASN A 100 3.61 -24.25 4.87
N CYS A 101 4.19 -23.46 3.96
CA CYS A 101 5.08 -24.03 2.93
C CYS A 101 6.58 -23.80 3.16
N ASP A 102 7.07 -23.82 4.41
CA ASP A 102 8.51 -23.94 4.68
C ASP A 102 8.75 -24.75 5.96
N LYS A 103 8.46 -26.06 5.90
CA LYS A 103 8.98 -27.04 6.86
C LYS A 103 9.79 -28.09 6.12
N ARG A 104 11.02 -27.75 5.73
CA ARG A 104 12.06 -28.76 5.52
C ARG A 104 13.46 -28.16 5.68
N THR A 105 13.77 -27.69 6.89
CA THR A 105 15.17 -27.63 7.33
C THR A 105 15.57 -29.06 7.68
N LEU A 106 16.29 -29.73 6.77
CA LEU A 106 17.02 -30.94 7.10
C LEU A 106 18.12 -30.56 8.08
N SER A 107 17.96 -30.92 9.34
CA SER A 107 19.08 -31.14 10.26
C SER A 107 19.77 -32.42 9.84
N VAL A 108 20.96 -32.31 9.25
CA VAL A 108 21.96 -33.39 9.27
C VAL A 108 22.99 -32.95 10.30
N THR A 109 22.85 -33.54 11.49
CA THR A 109 23.94 -33.78 12.44
C THR A 109 24.90 -34.78 11.83
N GLU A 110 26.22 -34.56 11.98
CA GLU A 110 27.31 -35.54 11.96
C GLU A 110 28.62 -34.77 11.73
N ASP A 111 29.73 -34.97 12.42
CA ASP A 111 30.06 -35.52 13.72
C ASP A 111 31.50 -35.04 13.98
N GLU A 112 31.85 -34.91 15.23
CA GLU A 112 33.14 -34.43 15.74
C GLU A 112 34.24 -35.49 15.49
N SER A 113 35.45 -35.08 15.07
CA SER A 113 36.74 -35.73 15.40
C SER A 113 37.93 -34.88 14.95
#